data_AF-I0J0H4-F1
#
_entry.id   AF-I0J0H4-F1
#
_cell.length_a   1.000
_cell.length_b   1.000
_cell.length_c   1.000
_cell.angle_alpha   90.00
_cell.angle_beta   90.00
_cell.angle_gamma   90.00
#
_symmetry.space_group_name_H-M   'P 1'
#
loop_
_entity.id
_entity.type
_entity.pdbx_description
1 polymer ?
#
loop_
_entity_poly.entity_id
_entity_poly.type
_entity_poly.pdbx_seq_one_letter_code
_entity_poly.pdbx_strand_id
1 'polypeptide(L)'
;NDRLLTAVAENTPVTDAFRVADDILRQGVRGISDIITVPGLVNVDFADVRAVMANAGSSLMGMGTASGKGRAREAAINAISSPLLDIGIERATGIVWNITGGPDLTLFE
;
A
#
# COMPACT_ATOMS: atom_id res chain seq x y z
N ASN A 1 16.10 -1.91 6.13
CA ASN A 1 16.00 -2.52 7.47
C ASN A 1 15.69 -1.44 8.51
N ASP A 2 16.39 -0.31 8.50
CA ASP A 2 16.22 0.77 9.51
C ASP A 2 14.81 1.37 9.59
N ARG A 3 14.01 1.34 8.51
CA ARG A 3 12.62 1.82 8.52
C ARG A 3 11.63 0.85 9.18
N LEU A 4 11.99 -0.43 9.31
CA LEU A 4 11.20 -1.36 10.11
C LEU A 4 11.26 -0.93 11.58
N LEU A 5 12.42 -0.44 12.05
CA LEU A 5 12.59 0.07 13.41
C LEU A 5 11.71 1.28 13.72
N THR A 6 11.31 2.08 12.72
CA THR A 6 10.31 3.15 12.92
C THR A 6 8.87 2.63 12.99
N ALA A 7 8.61 1.40 12.54
CA ALA A 7 7.30 0.74 12.61
C ALA A 7 7.15 -0.20 13.82
N VAL A 8 8.24 -0.53 14.53
CA VAL A 8 8.24 -1.38 15.73
C VAL A 8 8.78 -0.62 16.95
N ALA A 9 8.22 -0.86 18.13
CA ALA A 9 8.68 -0.22 19.36
C ALA A 9 10.09 -0.72 19.76
N GLU A 10 10.90 0.12 20.42
CA GLU A 10 12.29 -0.18 20.81
C GLU A 10 12.45 -1.47 21.64
N ASN A 11 11.40 -1.87 22.38
CA ASN A 11 11.38 -3.09 23.20
C ASN A 11 10.83 -4.33 22.47
N THR A 12 10.61 -4.26 21.16
CA THR A 12 10.03 -5.38 20.41
C THR A 12 11.09 -6.48 20.20
N PRO A 13 10.80 -7.74 20.55
CA PRO A 13 11.70 -8.85 20.25
C PRO A 13 12.05 -8.92 18.76
N VAL A 14 13.28 -9.31 18.46
CA VAL A 14 13.77 -9.43 17.07
C VAL A 14 12.85 -10.31 16.22
N THR A 15 12.31 -11.39 16.79
CA THR A 15 11.33 -12.28 16.12
C THR A 15 10.04 -11.57 15.73
N ASP A 16 9.55 -10.66 16.58
CA ASP A 16 8.35 -9.88 16.28
C ASP A 16 8.63 -8.78 15.25
N ALA A 17 9.81 -8.17 15.29
CA ALA A 17 10.23 -7.20 14.28
C ALA A 17 10.30 -7.82 12.87
N PHE A 18 10.84 -9.04 12.75
CA PHE A 18 10.83 -9.78 11.49
C PHE A 18 9.42 -10.14 11.03
N ARG A 19 8.53 -10.51 11.95
CA ARG A 19 7.13 -10.78 11.61
C ARG A 19 6.43 -9.54 11.01
N VAL A 20 6.72 -8.35 11.53
CA VAL A 20 6.21 -7.09 10.96
C VAL A 20 6.80 -6.84 9.57
N ALA A 21 8.09 -7.13 9.38
CA ALA A 21 8.73 -7.03 8.06
C ALA A 21 8.10 -7.97 7.03
N ASP A 22 7.88 -9.22 7.42
CA ASP A 22 7.22 -10.23 6.59
C ASP A 22 5.80 -9.80 6.24
N ASP A 23 5.07 -9.19 7.19
CA ASP A 23 3.73 -8.68 6.91
C ASP A 23 3.74 -7.53 5.90
N ILE A 24 4.68 -6.58 6.01
CA ILE A 24 4.84 -5.49 5.04
C ILE A 24 5.16 -6.05 3.64
N LEU A 25 6.08 -7.02 3.55
CA LEU A 25 6.42 -7.68 2.29
C LEU A 25 5.21 -8.43 1.70
N ARG A 26 4.49 -9.17 2.55
CA ARG A 26 3.28 -9.90 2.17
C ARG A 26 2.22 -8.95 1.63
N GLN A 27 1.98 -7.84 2.32
CA GLN A 27 1.01 -6.84 1.89
C GLN A 27 1.43 -6.17 0.57
N GLY A 28 2.72 -5.95 0.34
CA GLY A 28 3.18 -5.39 -0.93
C GLY A 28 3.00 -6.32 -2.13
N VAL A 29 3.34 -7.60 -1.96
CA VAL A 29 3.10 -8.62 -3.00
C VAL A 29 1.60 -8.78 -3.25
N ARG A 30 0.81 -8.85 -2.17
CA ARG A 30 -0.65 -8.98 -2.26
C ARG A 30 -1.28 -7.75 -2.92
N GLY A 31 -0.83 -6.54 -2.58
CA GLY A 31 -1.37 -5.30 -3.13
C GLY A 31 -1.31 -5.24 -4.65
N ILE A 32 -0.24 -5.74 -5.26
CA ILE A 32 -0.08 -5.83 -6.72
C ILE A 32 -0.83 -7.05 -7.27
N SER A 33 -0.72 -8.20 -6.59
CA SER A 33 -1.35 -9.44 -7.04
C SER A 33 -2.88 -9.33 -7.06
N ASP A 34 -3.47 -8.64 -6.09
CA ASP A 34 -4.92 -8.46 -5.99
C ASP A 34 -5.46 -7.59 -7.14
N ILE A 35 -4.69 -6.61 -7.65
CA ILE A 35 -5.07 -5.83 -8.85
C ILE A 35 -5.22 -6.73 -10.08
N ILE A 36 -4.41 -7.78 -10.16
CA ILE A 36 -4.37 -8.69 -11.31
C ILE A 36 -5.39 -9.83 -11.16
N THR A 37 -5.55 -10.32 -9.94
CA THR A 37 -6.23 -11.60 -9.68
C THR A 37 -7.64 -11.44 -9.13
N VAL A 38 -7.96 -10.31 -8.51
CA VAL A 38 -9.28 -10.06 -7.90
C VAL A 38 -10.05 -9.07 -8.78
N PRO A 39 -11.17 -9.48 -9.40
CA PRO A 39 -12.03 -8.58 -10.14
C PRO A 39 -12.60 -7.49 -9.20
N GLY A 40 -12.16 -6.26 -9.38
CA GLY A 40 -12.71 -5.09 -8.69
C GLY A 40 -13.91 -4.48 -9.42
N LEU A 41 -14.63 -3.56 -8.77
CA LEU A 41 -15.64 -2.71 -9.40
C LEU A 41 -15.04 -1.85 -10.54
N VAL A 42 -13.77 -1.44 -10.35
CA VAL A 42 -12.94 -0.78 -11.35
C VAL A 42 -11.67 -1.61 -11.46
N ASN A 43 -11.52 -2.33 -12.57
CA ASN A 43 -10.37 -3.20 -12.80
C ASN A 43 -9.33 -2.47 -13.64
N VAL A 44 -8.06 -2.57 -13.25
CA VAL A 44 -6.92 -2.12 -14.05
C VAL A 44 -6.33 -3.35 -14.73
N ASP A 45 -5.90 -3.22 -15.99
CA ASP A 45 -5.29 -4.36 -16.67
C ASP A 45 -3.82 -4.54 -16.24
N PHE A 46 -3.32 -5.76 -16.41
CA PHE A 46 -1.93 -6.07 -16.05
C PHE A 46 -0.91 -5.30 -16.91
N ALA A 47 -1.27 -4.94 -18.14
CA ALA A 47 -0.38 -4.24 -19.04
C ALA A 47 -0.11 -2.80 -18.56
N ASP A 48 -1.13 -2.13 -18.04
CA ASP A 48 -1.08 -0.79 -17.45
C ASP A 48 -0.21 -0.78 -16.19
N VAL A 49 -0.46 -1.72 -15.26
CA VAL A 49 0.37 -1.85 -14.04
C VAL A 49 1.82 -2.14 -14.41
N ARG A 50 2.05 -3.08 -15.34
CA ARG A 50 3.39 -3.42 -15.82
C ARG A 50 4.06 -2.22 -16.49
N ALA A 51 3.34 -1.42 -17.28
CA ALA A 51 3.89 -0.25 -17.95
C ALA A 51 4.34 0.82 -16.95
N VAL A 52 3.55 1.07 -15.89
CA VAL A 52 3.91 1.99 -14.82
C VAL A 52 5.12 1.48 -14.03
N MET A 53 5.18 0.18 -13.74
CA MET A 53 6.25 -0.40 -12.92
C MET A 53 7.56 -0.68 -13.67
N ALA A 54 7.53 -1.00 -14.96
CA ALA A 54 8.69 -1.51 -15.71
C ALA A 54 9.88 -0.53 -15.77
N ASN A 55 9.64 0.77 -15.69
CA ASN A 55 10.68 1.81 -15.74
C ASN A 55 10.71 2.69 -14.49
N ALA A 56 10.01 2.31 -13.42
CA ALA A 56 9.88 3.14 -12.21
C ALA A 56 11.18 3.24 -11.40
N GLY A 57 12.12 2.30 -11.56
CA GLY A 57 13.31 2.23 -10.73
C GLY A 57 12.96 1.88 -9.28
N SER A 58 13.38 2.71 -8.33
CA SER A 58 13.03 2.52 -6.92
C SER A 58 11.56 2.84 -6.66
N SER A 59 10.79 1.85 -6.21
CA SER A 59 9.40 2.02 -5.79
C SER A 59 9.29 2.16 -4.27
N LEU A 60 8.35 3.00 -3.82
CA LEU A 60 7.93 3.06 -2.43
C LEU A 60 6.47 2.61 -2.33
N MET A 61 6.09 2.07 -1.19
CA MET A 61 4.73 1.65 -0.93
C MET A 61 4.27 2.18 0.42
N GLY A 62 3.15 2.88 0.42
CA GLY A 62 2.42 3.25 1.61
C GLY A 62 1.10 2.49 1.67
N MET A 63 0.67 2.15 2.87
CA MET A 63 -0.60 1.47 3.11
C MET A 63 -1.35 2.17 4.23
N GLY A 64 -2.66 2.25 4.07
CA GLY A 64 -3.54 2.86 5.03
C GLY A 64 -4.85 2.08 5.12
N THR A 65 -5.32 1.91 6.34
CA THR A 65 -6.61 1.30 6.63
C THR A 65 -7.42 2.28 7.46
N ALA A 66 -8.72 2.38 7.19
CA ALA A 66 -9.64 3.16 7.99
C ALA A 66 -11.04 2.53 7.95
N SER A 67 -11.91 2.96 8.86
CA SER A 67 -13.27 2.43 8.99
C SER A 67 -14.25 3.53 9.39
N GLY A 68 -15.54 3.32 9.19
CA GLY A 68 -16.58 4.31 9.48
C GLY A 68 -16.77 5.35 8.38
N LYS A 69 -17.31 6.51 8.75
CA LYS A 69 -17.69 7.58 7.81
C LYS A 69 -16.45 8.28 7.28
N GLY A 70 -16.27 8.29 5.96
CA GLY A 70 -15.09 8.90 5.31
C GLY A 70 -13.85 8.01 5.30
N ARG A 71 -14.02 6.69 5.51
CA ARG A 71 -12.94 5.70 5.56
C ARG A 71 -12.03 5.72 4.33
N ALA A 72 -12.55 5.94 3.12
CA ALA A 72 -11.71 5.96 1.92
C ALA A 72 -10.70 7.12 1.95
N ARG A 73 -11.16 8.33 2.29
CA ARG A 73 -10.29 9.50 2.46
C ARG A 73 -9.25 9.30 3.57
N GLU A 74 -9.68 8.78 4.71
CA GLU A 74 -8.77 8.57 5.85
C GLU A 74 -7.74 7.47 5.54
N ALA A 75 -8.15 6.37 4.90
CA ALA A 75 -7.24 5.33 4.44
C ALA A 75 -6.23 5.86 3.42
N ALA A 76 -6.66 6.73 2.50
CA ALA A 76 -5.77 7.39 1.55
C ALA A 76 -4.75 8.29 2.25
N ILE A 77 -5.18 9.10 3.23
CA ILE A 77 -4.28 9.96 4.02
C ILE A 77 -3.26 9.11 4.81
N ASN A 78 -3.70 8.01 5.42
CA ASN A 78 -2.81 7.10 6.14
C ASN A 78 -1.81 6.42 5.19
N ALA A 79 -2.23 6.07 3.97
CA ALA A 79 -1.34 5.50 2.97
C ALA A 79 -0.25 6.48 2.54
N ILE A 80 -0.59 7.74 2.22
CA ILE A 80 0.39 8.77 1.79
C ILE A 80 1.31 9.25 2.92
N SER A 81 0.86 9.17 4.18
CA SER A 81 1.64 9.55 5.36
C SER A 81 2.43 8.38 5.97
N SER A 82 2.43 7.23 5.30
CA SER A 82 3.12 6.04 5.79
C SER A 82 4.63 6.29 5.94
N PRO A 83 5.27 5.83 7.04
CA PRO A 83 6.71 5.91 7.24
C PRO A 83 7.55 5.22 6.16
N LEU A 84 6.91 4.38 5.34
CA LEU A 84 7.52 3.67 4.22
C LEU A 84 7.69 4.57 2.97
N LEU A 85 7.08 5.76 2.94
CA LEU A 85 7.15 6.74 1.84
C LEU A 85 8.14 7.87 2.15
N ASP A 86 9.44 7.55 2.19
CA ASP A 86 10.50 8.46 2.67
C ASP A 86 10.70 9.74 1.82
N ILE A 87 10.43 9.66 0.51
CA ILE A 87 10.70 10.74 -0.45
C ILE A 87 9.42 11.55 -0.78
N GLY A 88 8.29 11.17 -0.18
CA GLY A 88 6.97 11.69 -0.51
C GLY A 88 6.49 11.27 -1.91
N ILE A 89 5.17 11.36 -2.14
CA ILE A 89 4.57 11.01 -3.43
C ILE A 89 4.87 12.05 -4.53
N GLU A 90 5.36 13.23 -4.17
CA GLU A 90 5.51 14.39 -5.06
C GLU A 90 6.51 14.18 -6.20
N ARG A 91 7.47 13.26 -6.02
CA ARG A 91 8.48 12.94 -7.03
C ARG A 91 8.17 11.66 -7.80
N ALA A 92 7.03 11.01 -7.55
CA ALA A 92 6.65 9.79 -8.22
C ALA A 92 6.35 10.06 -9.71
N THR A 93 7.02 9.33 -10.60
CA THR A 93 6.77 9.38 -12.06
C THR A 93 5.57 8.52 -12.47
N GLY A 94 5.11 7.66 -11.58
CA GLY A 94 3.94 6.81 -11.76
C GLY A 94 3.44 6.30 -10.41
N ILE A 95 2.12 6.16 -10.29
CA ILE A 95 1.46 5.72 -9.06
C ILE A 95 0.51 4.58 -9.44
N VAL A 96 0.64 3.46 -8.73
CA VAL A 96 -0.33 2.37 -8.76
C VAL A 96 -1.13 2.44 -7.46
N TRP A 97 -2.44 2.61 -7.57
CA TRP A 97 -3.32 2.72 -6.42
C TRP A 97 -4.30 1.55 -6.40
N ASN A 98 -4.32 0.80 -5.30
CA ASN A 98 -5.28 -0.28 -5.08
C ASN A 98 -6.20 0.10 -3.91
N ILE A 99 -7.51 0.01 -4.13
CA ILE A 99 -8.53 0.24 -3.11
C ILE A 99 -9.25 -1.09 -2.89
N THR A 100 -9.13 -1.64 -1.69
CA THR A 100 -9.85 -2.85 -1.29
C THR A 100 -10.85 -2.50 -0.20
N GLY A 101 -12.11 -2.82 -0.44
CA GLY A 101 -13.20 -2.57 0.49
C GLY A 101 -14.22 -3.71 0.49
N GLY A 102 -15.18 -3.63 1.41
CA GLY A 102 -16.30 -4.55 1.45
C GLY A 102 -17.29 -4.34 0.30
N PRO A 103 -18.36 -5.16 0.23
CA PRO A 103 -19.41 -5.03 -0.79
C PRO A 103 -20.22 -3.73 -0.66
N ASP A 104 -20.05 -3.01 0.45
CA ASP A 104 -20.61 -1.70 0.74
C ASP A 104 -19.76 -0.55 0.18
N LEU A 105 -18.65 -0.84 -0.52
CA LEU A 105 -17.83 0.19 -1.15
C LEU A 105 -18.62 0.87 -2.27
N THR A 106 -18.71 2.20 -2.22
CA THR A 106 -19.42 2.99 -3.23
C THR A 106 -18.46 3.78 -4.12
N LEU A 107 -18.90 4.14 -5.33
CA LEU A 107 -18.13 5.00 -6.25
C LEU A 107 -17.90 6.43 -5.72
N PHE A 108 -18.66 6.86 -4.70
CA PHE A 108 -18.60 8.22 -4.13
C PHE A 108 -17.70 8.33 -2.89
N GLU A 109 -17.12 7.21 -2.42
CA GLU A 109 -16.24 7.21 -1.26
C GLU A 109 -14.88 7.89 -1.51
#